data_AF-A0A4Q3ET38-F1
#
_entry.id   AF-A0A4Q3ET38-F1
#
_cell.length_a   1.000
_cell.length_b   1.000
_cell.length_c   1.000
_cell.angle_alpha   90.00
_cell.angle_beta   90.00
_cell.angle_gamma   90.00
#
_symmetry.space_group_name_H-M   'P 1'
#
loop_
_entity.id
_entity.type
_entity.pdbx_description
1 polymer ?
#
loop_
_entity_poly.entity_id
_entity_poly.type
_entity_poly.pdbx_seq_one_letter_code
_entity_poly.pdbx_strand_id
1 'polypeptide(L)'
;MNNQILITLKTTEEETFAAVLGIGEDREAEIDSLMDKCHGETTTYPDAIAAAANHLHDANELAYVCFHLGAFAESQRSKHELLNKLLD
;
A
#
# COMPACT_ATOMS: atom_id res chain seq x y z
N MET A 1 20.27 16.45 16.81
CA MET A 1 19.17 15.46 16.73
C MET A 1 19.77 14.17 16.24
N ASN A 2 19.71 13.10 17.02
CA ASN A 2 20.17 11.78 16.57
C ASN A 2 19.05 11.18 15.71
N ASN A 3 19.16 11.36 14.38
CA ASN A 3 18.29 10.66 13.45
C ASN A 3 18.78 9.20 13.36
N GLN A 4 18.33 8.35 14.28
CA GLN A 4 18.54 6.93 14.17
C GLN A 4 17.47 6.35 13.25
N ILE A 5 17.91 5.68 12.17
CA ILE A 5 17.03 4.87 11.34
C ILE A 5 16.77 3.58 12.10
N LEU A 6 15.53 3.36 12.53
CA LEU A 6 15.10 2.08 13.08
C LEU A 6 14.92 1.10 11.91
N ILE A 7 15.71 0.02 11.89
CA ILE A 7 15.60 -1.03 10.87
C ILE A 7 14.96 -2.25 11.51
N THR A 8 13.76 -2.61 11.06
CA THR A 8 13.11 -3.87 11.42
C THR A 8 13.52 -4.93 10.41
N LEU A 9 14.16 -6.01 10.89
CA LEU A 9 14.60 -7.13 10.06
C LEU A 9 13.60 -8.27 10.19
N LYS A 10 13.09 -8.75 9.05
CA LYS A 10 12.30 -9.98 8.95
C LYS A 10 13.21 -11.18 9.27
N THR A 11 12.89 -11.93 10.32
CA THR A 11 13.73 -13.06 10.77
C THR A 11 13.16 -14.44 10.42
N THR A 12 11.90 -14.51 9.97
CA THR A 12 11.22 -15.75 9.57
C THR A 12 10.44 -15.55 8.27
N GLU A 13 10.27 -16.60 7.46
CA GLU A 13 9.63 -16.48 6.12
C GLU A 13 8.13 -16.16 6.19
N GLU A 14 7.47 -16.51 7.30
CA GLU A 14 6.01 -16.45 7.45
C GLU A 14 5.46 -15.06 7.80
N GLU A 15 6.29 -14.08 8.18
CA GLU A 15 5.81 -12.72 8.50
C GLU A 15 5.35 -11.97 7.23
N THR A 16 4.11 -11.46 7.25
CA THR A 16 3.56 -10.60 6.18
C THR A 16 4.26 -9.24 6.17
N PHE A 17 4.17 -8.51 5.06
CA PHE A 17 4.70 -7.14 5.00
C PHE A 17 4.05 -6.23 6.05
N ALA A 18 2.75 -6.40 6.29
CA ALA A 18 2.01 -5.72 7.34
C ALA A 18 2.57 -6.04 8.74
N ALA A 19 2.83 -7.32 9.03
CA ALA A 19 3.40 -7.73 10.32
C ALA A 19 4.78 -7.10 10.58
N VAL A 20 5.64 -6.98 9.56
CA VAL A 20 6.95 -6.31 9.68
C VAL A 20 6.79 -4.82 10.00
N LEU A 21 5.71 -4.21 9.54
CA LEU A 21 5.33 -2.82 9.85
C LEU A 21 4.62 -2.68 11.20
N GLY A 22 4.42 -3.78 11.94
CA GLY A 22 3.70 -3.80 13.22
C GLY A 22 2.18 -3.71 13.08
N ILE A 23 1.66 -3.97 11.88
CA ILE A 23 0.22 -3.97 11.59
C ILE A 23 -0.31 -5.38 11.85
N GLY A 24 -1.25 -5.51 12.78
CA GLY A 24 -1.92 -6.79 13.07
C GLY A 24 -2.99 -7.12 12.02
N GLU A 25 -3.34 -8.40 11.89
CA GLU A 25 -4.24 -8.92 10.85
C GLU A 25 -5.60 -8.19 10.78
N ASP A 26 -6.25 -7.94 11.93
CA ASP A 26 -7.53 -7.21 11.96
C ASP A 26 -7.39 -5.79 11.38
N ARG A 27 -6.28 -5.12 11.72
CA ARG A 27 -6.01 -3.76 11.24
C ARG A 27 -5.59 -3.76 9.77
N GLU A 28 -4.84 -4.76 9.33
CA GLU A 28 -4.50 -4.98 7.92
C GLU A 28 -5.77 -5.07 7.07
N ALA A 29 -6.75 -5.90 7.48
CA ALA A 29 -8.03 -6.05 6.78
C ALA A 29 -8.86 -4.75 6.75
N GLU A 30 -8.83 -3.95 7.81
CA GLU A 30 -9.45 -2.62 7.85
C GLU A 30 -8.78 -1.66 6.86
N ILE A 31 -7.45 -1.63 6.81
CA ILE A 31 -6.68 -0.77 5.90
C ILE A 31 -6.91 -1.20 4.45
N ASP A 32 -6.97 -2.49 4.16
CA ASP A 32 -7.27 -3.00 2.82
C ASP A 32 -8.67 -2.54 2.36
N SER A 33 -9.68 -2.68 3.22
CA SER A 33 -11.04 -2.21 2.94
C SER A 33 -11.10 -0.69 2.74
N LEU A 34 -10.31 0.06 3.52
CA LEU A 34 -10.19 1.51 3.38
C LEU A 34 -9.53 1.88 2.05
N MET A 35 -8.45 1.18 1.64
CA MET A 35 -7.78 1.42 0.37
C MET A 35 -8.73 1.21 -0.81
N ASP A 36 -9.49 0.12 -0.81
CA ASP A 36 -10.48 -0.16 -1.85
C ASP A 36 -11.54 0.93 -1.94
N LYS A 37 -12.06 1.37 -0.78
CA LYS A 37 -13.03 2.47 -0.72
C LYS A 37 -12.43 3.77 -1.26
N CYS A 38 -11.26 4.18 -0.75
CA CYS A 38 -10.62 5.43 -1.16
C CYS A 38 -10.24 5.40 -2.65
N HIS A 39 -9.79 4.26 -3.17
CA HIS A 39 -9.52 4.13 -4.59
C HIS A 39 -10.79 4.23 -5.43
N GLY A 40 -11.90 3.66 -4.99
CA GLY A 40 -13.20 3.74 -5.68
C GLY A 40 -13.84 5.14 -5.64
N GLU A 41 -13.57 5.93 -4.60
CA GLU A 41 -14.11 7.29 -4.43
C GLU A 41 -13.24 8.39 -5.05
N THR A 42 -12.03 8.07 -5.49
CA THR A 42 -11.06 9.04 -6.04
C THR A 42 -10.71 8.74 -7.49
N THR A 43 -10.10 9.73 -8.16
CA THR A 43 -9.76 9.62 -9.60
C THR A 43 -8.32 9.13 -9.82
N THR A 44 -7.42 9.39 -8.88
CA THR A 44 -5.99 9.08 -9.03
C THR A 44 -5.44 8.35 -7.81
N TYR A 45 -4.39 7.54 -7.98
CA TYR A 45 -3.72 6.87 -6.86
C TYR A 45 -3.18 7.84 -5.80
N PRO A 46 -2.57 9.00 -6.16
CA PRO A 46 -2.20 10.01 -5.18
C PRO A 46 -3.39 10.52 -4.36
N ASP A 47 -4.55 10.73 -4.99
CA ASP A 47 -5.76 11.15 -4.27
C ASP A 47 -6.25 10.06 -3.33
N ALA A 48 -6.21 8.79 -3.75
CA ALA A 48 -6.55 7.65 -2.91
C ALA A 48 -5.65 7.55 -1.68
N ILE A 49 -4.33 7.75 -1.85
CA ILE A 49 -3.36 7.80 -0.75
C ILE A 49 -3.68 8.94 0.21
N ALA A 50 -3.94 10.14 -0.33
CA ALA A 50 -4.27 11.31 0.48
C ALA A 50 -5.59 11.13 1.25
N ALA A 51 -6.58 10.49 0.64
CA ALA A 51 -7.85 10.17 1.29
C ALA A 51 -7.65 9.16 2.42
N ALA A 52 -6.96 8.05 2.15
CA ALA A 52 -6.68 7.01 3.13
C ALA A 52 -5.88 7.55 4.32
N ALA A 53 -4.90 8.43 4.08
CA ALA A 53 -4.04 9.01 5.12
C ALA A 53 -4.80 9.72 6.27
N ASN A 54 -6.04 10.18 6.04
CA ASN A 54 -6.87 10.79 7.07
C ASN A 54 -7.41 9.78 8.10
N HIS A 55 -7.29 8.48 7.83
CA HIS A 55 -7.83 7.39 8.65
C HIS A 55 -6.73 6.48 9.24
N LEU A 56 -5.47 6.78 8.93
CA LEU A 56 -4.32 6.00 9.39
C LEU A 56 -3.79 6.54 10.72
N HIS A 57 -3.25 5.65 11.53
CA HIS A 57 -2.76 5.98 12.86
C HIS A 57 -1.31 6.46 12.86
N ASP A 58 -0.49 5.95 11.94
CA ASP A 58 0.95 6.23 11.92
C ASP A 58 1.56 6.13 10.52
N ALA A 59 2.87 6.37 10.46
CA ALA A 59 3.64 6.35 9.22
C ALA A 59 3.83 4.93 8.65
N ASN A 60 3.73 3.88 9.46
CA ASN A 60 3.86 2.51 9.00
C ASN A 60 2.62 2.08 8.23
N GLU A 61 1.43 2.41 8.74
CA GLU A 61 0.18 2.22 8.00
C GLU A 61 0.20 3.00 6.67
N LEU A 62 0.71 4.23 6.67
CA LEU A 62 0.86 5.01 5.43
C LEU A 62 1.85 4.35 4.45
N ALA A 63 2.97 3.82 4.94
CA ALA A 63 3.94 3.12 4.12
C ALA A 63 3.33 1.85 3.49
N TYR A 64 2.52 1.11 4.25
CA TYR A 64 1.76 -0.04 3.77
C TYR A 64 0.83 0.36 2.62
N VAL A 65 0.01 1.40 2.82
CA VAL A 65 -0.92 1.91 1.79
C VAL A 65 -0.18 2.34 0.52
N CYS A 66 0.88 3.13 0.67
CA CYS A 66 1.70 3.58 -0.46
C CYS A 66 2.29 2.42 -1.26
N PHE A 67 2.77 1.37 -0.57
CA PHE A 67 3.30 0.18 -1.22
C PHE A 67 2.24 -0.54 -2.06
N HIS A 68 1.08 -0.82 -1.48
CA HIS A 68 0.03 -1.59 -2.15
C HIS A 68 -0.64 -0.83 -3.29
N LEU A 69 -1.00 0.44 -3.11
CA LEU A 69 -1.56 1.26 -4.18
C LEU A 69 -0.54 1.48 -5.31
N GLY A 70 0.74 1.64 -4.98
CA GLY A 70 1.82 1.74 -5.97
C GLY A 70 1.98 0.45 -6.78
N ALA A 71 2.02 -0.71 -6.10
CA ALA A 71 2.10 -2.02 -6.75
C ALA A 71 0.89 -2.28 -7.66
N PHE A 72 -0.31 -1.90 -7.21
CA PHE A 72 -1.52 -2.03 -8.01
C PHE A 72 -1.47 -1.14 -9.26
N ALA A 73 -1.06 0.13 -9.12
CA ALA A 73 -0.91 1.06 -10.24
C ALA A 73 0.02 0.52 -11.33
N GLU A 74 1.17 -0.03 -10.94
CA GLU A 74 2.13 -0.61 -11.88
C GLU A 74 1.58 -1.88 -12.56
N SER A 75 0.81 -2.68 -11.82
CA SER A 75 0.16 -3.87 -12.38
C SER A 75 -0.86 -3.51 -13.48
N GLN A 76 -1.62 -2.42 -13.29
CA GLN A 76 -2.60 -1.94 -14.28
C GLN A 76 -1.90 -1.39 -15.52
N ARG A 77 -0.82 -0.62 -15.32
CA ARG A 77 0.01 -0.12 -16.41
C ARG A 77 0.62 -1.26 -17.23
N SER A 78 1.21 -2.26 -16.57
CA SER A 78 1.80 -3.43 -17.24
C SER A 78 0.77 -4.20 -18.06
N LYS A 79 -0.45 -4.38 -17.54
CA LYS A 79 -1.56 -5.02 -18.27
C LYS A 79 -1.97 -4.21 -19.51
N HIS A 80 -2.06 -2.88 -19.37
CA HIS A 80 -2.41 -2.00 -20.47
C HIS A 80 -1.35 -2.02 -21.58
N GLU A 81 -0.07 -1.99 -21.22
CA GLU A 81 1.04 -2.12 -22.19
C GLU A 81 1.01 -3.47 -22.92
N LEU A 82 0.69 -4.56 -22.21
CA LEU A 82 0.54 -5.88 -22.83
C LEU A 82 -0.65 -5.94 -23.81
N LEU A 83 -1.80 -5.38 -23.43
CA LEU A 83 -2.97 -5.32 -24.29
C LEU A 83 -2.69 -4.55 -25.57
N ASN A 84 -2.03 -3.39 -25.48
CA ASN A 84 -1.66 -2.60 -26.66
C ASN A 84 -0.75 -3.42 -27.60
N LYS A 85 0.25 -4.13 -27.06
CA LYS A 85 1.13 -5.01 -27.86
C LYS A 85 0.42 -6.19 -28.53
N LEU A 86 -0.72 -6.64 -27.99
CA LEU A 86 -1.48 -7.77 -28.55
C LEU A 86 -2.51 -7.32 -29.60
N LEU A 87 -2.88 -6.04 -29.59
CA LEU A 87 -3.86 -5.44 -30.50
C LEU A 87 -3.21 -4.74 -31.71
N ASP A 88 -1.92 -4.42 -31.62
CA ASP A 88 -1.05 -3.96 -32.72
C ASP A 88 -0.52 -5.13 -33.57
#